data_AF-A0A9E2UKD6-F1
#
_entry.id   AF-A0A9E2UKD6-F1
#
_cell.length_a   1.000
_cell.length_b   1.000
_cell.length_c   1.000
_cell.angle_alpha   90.00
_cell.angle_beta   90.00
_cell.angle_gamma   90.00
#
_symmetry.space_group_name_H-M   'P 1'
#
loop_
_entity.id
_entity.type
_entity.pdbx_description
1 polymer ?
#
loop_
_entity_poly.entity_id
_entity_poly.type
_entity_poly.pdbx_seq_one_letter_code
_entity_poly.pdbx_strand_id
1 'polypeptide(L)'
;MLSAAGFKFLPANTPQRQAQFARLPPHQFSRTIKNGQVFYVYPDPTVCVCLYVGDQQAYGTYRKNVFEKKLADENAMTANEMAMNDWDWGPWGGWPYGWYY
;
A
#
# COMPACT_ATOMS: atom_id res chain seq x y z
N MET A 1 3.07 -3.37 -12.43
CA MET A 1 1.87 -3.54 -11.58
C MET A 1 2.30 -3.78 -10.13
N LEU A 2 1.51 -3.33 -9.14
CA LEU A 2 1.88 -3.43 -7.72
C LEU A 2 2.09 -4.88 -7.26
N SER A 3 1.22 -5.80 -7.68
CA SER A 3 1.39 -7.23 -7.35
C SER A 3 2.68 -7.85 -7.89
N ALA A 4 3.12 -7.44 -9.08
CA ALA A 4 4.40 -7.88 -9.65
C ALA A 4 5.62 -7.31 -8.88
N ALA A 5 5.45 -6.18 -8.21
CA ALA A 5 6.45 -5.63 -7.31
C ALA A 5 6.43 -6.28 -5.92
N GLY A 6 5.55 -7.26 -5.66
CA GLY A 6 5.47 -7.97 -4.37
C GLY A 6 4.41 -7.44 -3.41
N PHE A 7 3.62 -6.44 -3.80
CA PHE A 7 2.49 -5.99 -3.00
C PHE A 7 1.37 -7.04 -2.99
N LYS A 8 0.73 -7.22 -1.84
CA LYS A 8 -0.46 -8.08 -1.74
C LYS A 8 -1.73 -7.25 -1.76
N PHE A 9 -2.73 -7.85 -2.38
CA PHE A 9 -4.09 -7.35 -2.42
C PHE A 9 -4.80 -7.67 -1.10
N LEU A 10 -5.37 -6.65 -0.46
CA LEU A 10 -6.24 -6.79 0.70
C LEU A 10 -7.59 -6.11 0.38
N PRO A 11 -8.70 -6.85 0.37
CA PRO A 11 -10.00 -6.25 0.10
C PRO A 11 -10.48 -5.39 1.29
N ALA A 12 -11.12 -4.25 1.00
CA ALA A 12 -11.87 -3.47 1.98
C ALA A 12 -13.37 -3.85 1.94
N ASN A 13 -13.66 -5.13 2.17
CA ASN A 13 -14.97 -5.75 1.97
C ASN A 13 -15.83 -5.87 3.24
N THR A 14 -15.40 -5.28 4.36
CA THR A 14 -16.21 -5.20 5.59
C THR A 14 -16.36 -3.75 6.02
N PRO A 15 -17.42 -3.38 6.76
CA PRO A 15 -17.62 -2.01 7.22
C PRO A 15 -16.42 -1.45 8.00
N GLN A 16 -15.80 -2.27 8.87
CA GLN A 16 -14.62 -1.87 9.63
C GLN A 16 -13.41 -1.60 8.71
N ARG A 17 -13.21 -2.42 7.68
CA ARG A 17 -12.14 -2.23 6.70
C ARG A 17 -12.37 -0.99 5.83
N GLN A 18 -13.61 -0.73 5.45
CA GLN A 18 -13.98 0.46 4.69
C GLN A 18 -13.79 1.74 5.51
N ALA A 19 -14.12 1.71 6.80
CA ALA A 19 -13.88 2.84 7.70
C ALA A 19 -12.39 3.19 7.82
N GLN A 20 -11.52 2.18 7.88
CA GLN A 20 -10.06 2.40 7.84
C GLN A 20 -9.61 2.87 6.46
N PHE A 21 -10.06 2.22 5.38
CA PHE A 21 -9.75 2.57 4.00
C PHE A 21 -10.07 4.04 3.68
N ALA A 22 -11.22 4.55 4.13
CA ALA A 22 -11.65 5.93 3.90
C ALA A 22 -10.76 7.00 4.55
N ARG A 23 -9.90 6.61 5.51
CA ARG A 23 -8.92 7.51 6.14
C ARG A 23 -7.64 7.67 5.31
N LEU A 24 -7.44 6.83 4.30
CA LEU A 24 -6.23 6.87 3.49
C LEU A 24 -6.39 7.84 2.31
N PRO A 25 -5.31 8.54 1.94
CA PRO A 25 -5.31 9.33 0.72
C PRO A 25 -5.46 8.41 -0.49
N PRO A 26 -6.46 8.64 -1.37
CA PRO A 26 -6.68 7.79 -2.53
C PRO A 26 -5.48 7.83 -3.48
N HIS A 27 -5.12 6.67 -4.04
CA HIS A 27 -4.04 6.53 -5.03
C HIS A 27 -2.66 7.03 -4.57
N GLN A 28 -2.40 7.04 -3.27
CA GLN A 28 -1.16 7.54 -2.70
C GLN A 28 -0.56 6.52 -1.72
N PHE A 29 0.76 6.43 -1.69
CA PHE A 29 1.44 5.58 -0.71
C PHE A 29 1.41 6.18 0.68
N SER A 30 0.98 5.37 1.63
CA SER A 30 1.08 5.62 3.05
C SER A 30 2.13 4.70 3.67
N ARG A 31 3.08 5.27 4.39
CA ARG A 31 4.14 4.55 5.10
C ARG A 31 3.74 4.38 6.56
N THR A 32 3.81 3.16 7.06
CA THR A 32 3.57 2.85 8.47
C THR A 32 4.71 1.99 9.02
N ILE A 33 4.97 2.11 10.32
CA ILE A 33 5.92 1.27 11.03
C ILE A 33 5.13 0.40 11.98
N LYS A 34 5.28 -0.92 11.85
CA LYS A 34 4.67 -1.89 12.75
C LYS A 34 5.75 -2.81 13.28
N ASN A 35 5.94 -2.79 14.59
CA ASN A 35 6.90 -3.64 15.30
C ASN A 35 8.32 -3.58 14.71
N GLY A 36 8.78 -2.35 14.41
CA GLY A 36 10.12 -2.09 13.86
C GLY A 36 10.26 -2.31 12.36
N GLN A 37 9.24 -2.83 11.67
CA GLN A 37 9.25 -3.04 10.22
C GLN A 37 8.44 -1.96 9.49
N VAL A 38 8.95 -1.50 8.35
CA VAL A 38 8.30 -0.50 7.50
C VAL A 38 7.40 -1.19 6.48
N PHE A 39 6.15 -0.74 6.41
CA PHE A 39 5.17 -1.16 5.41
C PHE A 39 4.64 0.02 4.62
N TYR A 40 4.34 -0.26 3.35
CA TYR A 40 3.78 0.68 2.39
C TYR A 40 2.39 0.20 2.00
N VAL A 41 1.41 1.09 2.13
CA VAL A 41 0.00 0.85 1.84
C VAL A 41 -0.44 1.77 0.72
N TYR A 42 -1.09 1.22 -0.31
CA TYR A 42 -1.65 1.97 -1.43
C TYR A 42 -3.13 1.64 -1.60
N PRO A 43 -4.05 2.59 -1.37
CA PRO A 43 -5.48 2.39 -1.57
C PRO A 43 -5.90 2.67 -3.01
N ASP A 44 -6.71 1.77 -3.57
CA ASP A 44 -7.35 1.92 -4.87
C ASP A 44 -8.88 1.93 -4.72
N PRO A 45 -9.50 3.11 -4.62
CA PRO A 45 -10.96 3.25 -4.53
C PRO A 45 -11.66 3.08 -5.87
N THR A 46 -10.92 3.12 -6.98
CA THR A 46 -11.50 3.21 -8.33
C THR A 46 -11.72 1.85 -8.98
N VAL A 47 -10.78 0.91 -8.81
CA VAL A 47 -10.81 -0.36 -9.54
C VAL A 47 -11.45 -1.48 -8.70
N CYS A 48 -11.15 -1.51 -7.41
CA CYS A 48 -11.40 -2.69 -6.57
C CYS A 48 -11.91 -2.37 -5.15
N VAL A 49 -11.80 -1.12 -4.69
CA VAL A 49 -11.97 -0.76 -3.27
C VAL A 49 -11.10 -1.65 -2.39
N CYS A 50 -9.79 -1.61 -2.67
CA CYS A 50 -8.80 -2.51 -2.08
C CYS A 50 -7.49 -1.81 -1.74
N LEU A 51 -6.70 -2.45 -0.89
CA LEU A 51 -5.38 -2.00 -0.49
C LEU A 51 -4.32 -2.89 -1.11
N TYR A 52 -3.22 -2.28 -1.54
CA TYR A 52 -1.98 -2.97 -1.84
C TYR A 52 -1.00 -2.73 -0.70
N VAL A 53 -0.54 -3.79 -0.04
CA VAL A 53 0.39 -3.72 1.08
C VAL A 53 1.68 -4.45 0.74
N GLY A 54 2.81 -3.79 0.94
CA GLY A 54 4.14 -4.32 0.69
C GLY A 54 5.16 -3.80 1.70
N ASP A 55 6.28 -4.48 1.80
CA ASP A 55 7.42 -4.04 2.61
C ASP A 55 8.33 -3.08 1.83
N GLN A 56 9.48 -2.74 2.41
CA GLN A 56 10.46 -1.87 1.78
C GLN A 56 11.03 -2.44 0.47
N GLN A 57 11.19 -3.77 0.36
CA GLN A 57 11.67 -4.40 -0.88
C GLN A 57 10.63 -4.28 -1.99
N ALA A 58 9.35 -4.51 -1.66
CA ALA A 58 8.27 -4.37 -2.62
C ALA A 58 8.16 -2.93 -3.12
N TYR A 59 8.26 -1.97 -2.20
CA TYR A 59 8.24 -0.55 -2.55
C TYR A 59 9.46 -0.14 -3.39
N GLY A 60 10.65 -0.65 -3.09
CA GLY A 60 11.85 -0.44 -3.90
C GLY A 60 11.69 -0.96 -5.34
N THR A 61 11.12 -2.15 -5.48
CA THR A 61 10.81 -2.76 -6.80
C THR A 61 9.78 -1.92 -7.56
N TYR A 62 8.73 -1.45 -6.88
CA TYR A 62 7.75 -0.53 -7.48
C TYR A 62 8.43 0.75 -7.98
N ARG A 63 9.26 1.40 -7.15
CA ARG A 63 9.97 2.62 -7.52
C ARG A 63 10.88 2.42 -8.71
N LYS A 64 11.62 1.30 -8.76
CA LYS A 64 12.46 0.94 -9.91
C LYS A 64 11.60 0.82 -11.18
N ASN A 65 10.52 0.05 -11.13
CA ASN A 65 9.63 -0.14 -12.27
C ASN A 65 8.99 1.17 -12.75
N VAL A 66 8.57 2.04 -11.83
CA VAL A 66 8.02 3.37 -12.17
C VAL A 66 9.11 4.27 -12.73
N PHE A 67 10.32 4.23 -12.19
CA PHE A 67 11.44 5.01 -12.71
C PHE A 67 11.84 4.57 -14.12
N GLU A 68 11.97 3.27 -14.36
CA GLU A 68 12.21 2.69 -15.69
C GLU A 68 11.09 3.07 -16.66
N LYS A 69 9.83 3.03 -16.21
CA LYS A 69 8.70 3.47 -17.03
C LYS A 69 8.67 4.97 -17.26
N LYS A 70 9.04 5.80 -16.29
CA LYS A 70 9.13 7.28 -16.44
C LYS A 70 10.24 7.73 -17.37
N LEU A 71 11.34 6.98 -17.44
CA LEU A 71 12.35 7.20 -18.47
C LEU A 71 11.79 6.95 -19.89
N ALA A 72 10.74 6.13 -20.00
CA ALA A 72 10.02 5.90 -21.24
C ALA A 72 8.80 6.81 -21.46
N ASP A 73 8.17 7.31 -20.38
CA ASP A 73 6.95 8.14 -20.38
C ASP A 73 7.18 9.44 -19.58
N GLU A 74 7.13 10.61 -20.22
CA GLU A 74 7.33 11.96 -19.63
C GLU A 74 6.28 12.41 -18.58
N ASN A 75 5.42 11.53 -18.06
CA ASN A 75 4.41 11.91 -17.06
C ASN A 75 4.87 11.58 -15.62
N ALA A 76 5.26 12.64 -14.91
CA ALA A 76 5.75 12.58 -13.54
C ALA A 76 4.63 12.26 -12.53
N MET A 77 4.44 10.98 -12.20
CA MET A 77 3.72 10.60 -10.96
C MET A 77 4.60 10.91 -9.74
N THR A 78 4.31 11.97 -9.00
CA THR A 78 5.00 12.32 -7.76
C THR A 78 4.67 11.26 -6.70
N ALA A 79 5.62 10.38 -6.38
CA ALA A 79 5.48 9.43 -5.27
C ALA A 79 5.57 10.21 -3.95
N ASN A 80 4.46 10.82 -3.57
CA ASN A 80 4.34 11.56 -2.33
C ASN A 80 3.94 10.54 -1.24
N GLU A 81 4.86 10.20 -0.34
CA GLU A 81 4.59 9.28 0.76
C GLU A 81 4.00 10.05 1.94
N MET A 82 2.93 9.56 2.56
CA MET A 82 2.40 10.11 3.81
C MET A 82 2.70 9.17 4.98
N ALA A 83 3.12 9.73 6.11
CA ALA A 83 3.26 8.96 7.34
C ALA A 83 1.87 8.61 7.90
N MET A 84 1.64 7.33 8.16
CA MET A 84 0.37 6.80 8.62
C MET A 84 0.49 6.35 10.08
N ASN A 85 0.01 7.20 10.98
CA ASN A 85 0.19 7.06 12.43
C ASN A 85 -0.99 6.37 13.15
N ASP A 86 -2.23 6.53 12.66
CA ASP A 86 -3.46 6.07 13.33
C ASP A 86 -4.14 4.89 12.60
N TRP A 87 -3.35 4.01 11.98
CA TRP A 87 -3.90 2.91 11.19
C TRP A 87 -4.14 1.66 12.01
N ASP A 88 -5.38 1.17 11.98
CA ASP A 88 -5.76 -0.06 12.66
C ASP A 88 -5.72 -1.26 11.70
N TRP A 89 -4.83 -2.20 11.99
CA TRP A 89 -4.71 -3.49 11.29
C TRP A 89 -5.71 -4.55 11.81
N GLY A 90 -6.41 -4.28 12.90
CA GLY A 90 -7.40 -5.17 13.52
C GLY A 90 -8.43 -5.74 12.54
N PRO A 91 -9.06 -4.93 11.66
CA PRO A 91 -10.04 -5.39 10.69
C PRO A 91 -9.49 -6.42 9.67
N TRP A 92 -8.17 -6.48 9.49
CA TRP A 92 -7.48 -7.47 8.66
C TRP A 92 -6.87 -8.62 9.49
N GLY A 93 -7.29 -8.83 10.73
CA GLY A 93 -6.84 -9.96 11.54
C GLY A 93 -5.40 -9.84 12.01
N GLY A 94 -4.91 -8.62 12.26
CA GLY A 94 -3.57 -8.40 12.82
C GLY A 94 -2.43 -8.38 11.81
N TRP A 95 -2.75 -8.27 10.51
CA TRP A 95 -1.80 -8.07 9.40
C TRP A 95 -0.65 -7.10 9.74
N PRO A 96 0.61 -7.35 9.31
CA PRO A 96 1.06 -8.39 8.39
C PRO A 96 1.63 -9.62 9.12
N TYR A 97 1.19 -9.94 10.34
CA TYR A 97 1.75 -11.09 11.07
C TYR A 97 1.40 -12.47 10.49
N GLY A 98 0.36 -12.57 9.68
CA GLY A 98 -0.01 -13.81 8.97
C GLY A 98 0.89 -14.18 7.78
N TRP A 99 2.07 -13.58 7.67
CA TRP A 99 3.06 -13.86 6.61
C TRP A 99 4.17 -14.81 7.06
N TYR A 100 4.35 -15.00 8.37
CA TYR A 100 5.26 -16.01 8.89
C TYR A 100 4.47 -17.31 9.08
N TYR A 101 4.15 -17.96 7.97
CA TYR A 101 4.02 -19.42 7.75
C TYR A 101 3.25 -19.68 6.45
#